data_AF-B1Z3C1-F1
#
_entry.id   AF-B1Z3C1-F1
#
_cell.length_a   1.000
_cell.length_b   1.000
_cell.length_c   1.000
_cell.angle_alpha   90.00
_cell.angle_beta   90.00
_cell.angle_gamma   90.00
#
_symmetry.space_group_name_H-M   'P 1'
#
loop_
_entity.id
_entity.type
_entity.pdbx_description
1 polymer ?
#
loop_
_entity_poly.entity_id
_entity_poly.type
_entity_poly.pdbx_seq_one_letter_code
_entity_poly.pdbx_strand_id
1 'polypeptide(L)'
;MGVGMQIVCVGFTGYAALEAEAGAQLVRLERFRARLADCRLTIESRTSDDGDRTYDVRLELLMRDRAPASLPSSTGHDVNDTMRRAFAHAEQALSAWHADESEAVALRQVKTGAAAQ
;
A
#
# COMPACT_ATOMS: atom_id res chain seq x y z
N MET A 1 16.89 -0.21 8.41
CA MET A 1 16.11 0.92 7.86
C MET A 1 14.79 0.35 7.35
N GLY A 2 13.70 0.53 8.09
CA GLY A 2 12.36 0.04 7.72
C GLY A 2 11.70 0.90 6.63
N VAL A 3 10.50 0.51 6.20
CA VAL A 3 9.68 1.36 5.31
C VAL A 3 9.08 2.48 6.16
N GLY A 4 9.30 3.73 5.76
CA GLY A 4 8.65 4.88 6.40
C GLY A 4 7.16 4.93 6.04
N MET A 5 6.36 5.56 6.90
CA MET A 5 4.94 5.79 6.61
C MET A 5 4.54 7.22 6.95
N GLN A 6 3.83 7.85 6.02
CA GLN A 6 3.20 9.16 6.19
C GLN A 6 1.69 8.95 6.32
N ILE A 7 1.09 9.43 7.41
CA ILE A 7 -0.36 9.37 7.63
C ILE A 7 -0.95 10.76 7.45
N VAL A 8 -1.95 10.87 6.59
CA VAL A 8 -2.71 12.10 6.34
C VAL A 8 -4.17 11.82 6.66
N CYS A 9 -4.70 12.37 7.76
CA CYS A 9 -6.14 12.28 8.04
C CYS A 9 -6.84 13.63 7.86
N VAL A 10 -7.91 13.62 7.06
CA VAL A 10 -8.74 14.78 6.74
C VAL A 10 -10.14 14.60 7.33
N GLY A 11 -10.60 15.57 8.13
CA GLY A 11 -11.92 15.54 8.78
C GLY A 11 -12.01 14.68 10.06
N PHE A 12 -10.89 14.16 10.56
CA PHE A 12 -10.85 13.32 11.77
C PHE A 12 -10.50 14.08 13.05
N THR A 13 -11.09 13.65 14.17
CA THR A 13 -10.74 14.06 15.53
C THR A 13 -10.38 12.82 16.35
N GLY A 14 -9.17 12.28 16.14
CA GLY A 14 -8.68 11.09 16.86
C GLY A 14 -7.66 10.28 16.07
N TYR A 15 -6.38 10.68 16.13
CA TYR A 15 -5.31 10.10 15.32
C TYR A 15 -4.62 8.88 15.94
N ALA A 16 -4.63 8.75 17.27
CA ALA A 16 -3.82 7.74 17.98
C ALA A 16 -4.23 6.29 17.65
N ALA A 17 -5.54 6.00 17.58
CA ALA A 17 -6.02 4.67 17.23
C ALA A 17 -5.71 4.31 15.76
N LEU A 18 -5.79 5.30 14.87
CA LEU A 18 -5.47 5.13 13.44
C LEU A 18 -3.99 4.87 13.22
N GLU A 19 -3.12 5.58 13.95
CA GLU A 19 -1.67 5.36 13.89
C GLU A 19 -1.29 3.96 14.37
N ALA A 20 -1.90 3.48 15.46
CA ALA A 20 -1.68 2.14 15.98
C ALA A 20 -2.07 1.05 14.98
N GLU A 21 -3.27 1.14 14.38
CA GLU A 21 -3.72 0.18 13.37
C GLU A 21 -2.85 0.27 12.10
N ALA A 22 -2.54 1.48 11.64
CA ALA A 22 -1.72 1.68 10.45
C ALA A 22 -0.30 1.13 10.64
N GLY A 23 0.28 1.27 11.84
CA GLY A 23 1.56 0.65 12.19
C GLY A 23 1.50 -0.89 12.14
N ALA A 24 0.41 -1.49 12.64
CA ALA A 24 0.21 -2.93 12.55
C ALA A 24 0.10 -3.42 11.09
N GLN A 25 -0.55 -2.64 10.22
CA GLN A 25 -0.64 -2.96 8.79
C GLN A 25 0.69 -2.71 8.05
N LEU A 26 1.49 -1.71 8.43
CA LEU A 26 2.79 -1.41 7.84
C LEU A 26 3.78 -2.58 7.99
N VAL A 27 3.76 -3.28 9.14
CA VAL A 27 4.57 -4.48 9.37
C VAL A 27 4.35 -5.53 8.27
N ARG A 28 3.13 -5.62 7.72
CA ARG A 28 2.80 -6.53 6.61
C ARG A 28 3.47 -6.10 5.31
N LEU A 29 3.70 -4.81 5.11
CA LEU A 29 4.39 -4.26 3.94
C LEU A 29 5.92 -4.27 4.08
N GLU A 30 6.47 -4.37 5.30
CA GLU A 30 7.91 -4.44 5.52
C GLU A 30 8.59 -5.63 4.81
N ARG A 31 7.85 -6.70 4.51
CA ARG A 31 8.38 -7.81 3.68
C ARG A 31 8.81 -7.34 2.28
N PHE A 32 8.22 -6.25 1.78
CA PHE A 32 8.52 -5.64 0.48
C PHE A 32 9.48 -4.43 0.59
N ARG A 33 10.12 -4.22 1.76
CA ARG A 33 11.03 -3.08 2.02
C ARG A 33 12.20 -2.93 1.04
N ALA A 34 12.58 -4.01 0.36
CA ALA A 34 13.60 -3.98 -0.67
C ALA A 34 13.18 -3.09 -1.87
N ARG A 35 11.87 -2.94 -2.11
CA ARG A 35 11.30 -2.21 -3.24
C ARG A 35 10.54 -0.96 -2.83
N LEU A 36 10.01 -0.93 -1.61
CA LEU A 36 9.33 0.23 -1.06
C LEU A 36 10.34 1.22 -0.46
N ALA A 37 10.22 2.48 -0.87
CA ALA A 37 10.91 3.61 -0.27
C ALA A 37 10.11 4.13 0.93
N ASP A 38 8.82 4.39 0.71
CA ASP A 38 7.91 4.97 1.69
C ASP A 38 6.45 4.59 1.37
N CYS A 39 5.53 4.84 2.29
CA CYS A 39 4.11 4.54 2.15
C CYS A 39 3.27 5.71 2.67
N ARG A 40 2.41 6.28 1.83
CA ARG A 40 1.51 7.36 2.23
C ARG A 40 0.09 6.85 2.36
N LEU A 41 -0.43 6.89 3.59
CA LEU A 41 -1.80 6.56 3.93
C LEU A 41 -2.61 7.85 4.04
N THR A 42 -3.64 7.99 3.22
CA THR A 42 -4.61 9.10 3.29
C THR A 42 -5.96 8.56 3.74
N ILE A 43 -6.52 9.16 4.78
CA ILE A 43 -7.81 8.79 5.36
C ILE A 43 -8.69 10.04 5.37
N GLU A 44 -9.80 10.02 4.66
CA GLU A 44 -10.74 11.14 4.61
C GLU A 44 -12.09 10.70 5.16
N SER A 45 -12.61 11.43 6.15
CA SER A 45 -13.99 11.26 6.58
C SER A 45 -14.91 12.16 5.75
N ARG A 46 -15.90 11.56 5.10
CA ARG A 46 -16.96 12.26 4.40
C ARG A 46 -18.25 12.04 5.19
N THR A 47 -19.01 13.11 5.37
CA THR A 47 -20.37 13.02 5.92
C THR A 47 -21.33 13.18 4.75
N SER A 48 -22.17 12.19 4.51
CA SER A 48 -23.23 12.26 3.52
C SER A 48 -24.34 13.19 4.00
N ASP A 49 -25.17 13.65 3.07
CA ASP A 49 -26.32 14.52 3.34
C ASP A 49 -27.32 13.86 4.33
N ASP A 50 -27.38 12.52 4.33
CA ASP A 50 -28.19 11.71 5.25
C ASP A 50 -27.63 11.63 6.69
N GLY A 51 -26.47 12.26 6.95
CA GLY A 51 -25.76 12.20 8.22
C GLY A 51 -24.87 10.95 8.40
N ASP A 52 -24.91 10.01 7.45
CA ASP A 52 -24.02 8.86 7.43
C ASP A 52 -22.57 9.26 7.21
N ARG A 53 -21.68 8.78 8.08
CA ARG A 53 -20.25 9.01 7.97
C ARG A 53 -19.60 7.86 7.20
N THR A 54 -19.01 8.18 6.06
CA THR A 54 -18.20 7.26 5.27
C THR A 54 -16.74 7.68 5.31
N TYR A 55 -15.87 6.70 5.18
CA TYR A 55 -14.43 6.89 5.19
C TYR A 55 -13.87 6.48 3.83
N ASP A 56 -13.07 7.35 3.20
CA ASP A 56 -12.26 7.04 2.03
C ASP A 56 -10.82 6.83 2.49
N VAL A 57 -10.29 5.63 2.28
CA VAL A 57 -8.91 5.29 2.62
C VAL A 57 -8.13 5.01 1.34
N ARG A 58 -7.01 5.70 1.16
CA ARG A 58 -6.15 5.57 -0.01
C ARG A 58 -4.71 5.30 0.41
N LEU A 59 -4.09 4.33 -0.24
CA LEU A 59 -2.65 4.10 -0.14
C LEU A 59 -1.94 4.58 -1.39
N GLU A 60 -0.82 5.24 -1.18
CA GLU A 60 0.17 5.52 -2.21
C GLU A 60 1.50 4.87 -1.82
N LEU A 61 2.00 4.02 -2.70
CA LEU A 61 3.25 3.30 -2.51
C LEU A 61 4.37 4.04 -3.23
N LEU A 62 5.35 4.54 -2.48
CA LEU A 62 6.55 5.13 -3.06
C LEU A 62 7.55 3.99 -3.29
N MET A 63 7.84 3.71 -4.56
CA MET A 63 8.74 2.63 -4.95
C MET A 63 10.16 3.18 -5.14
N ARG A 64 11.18 2.35 -4.91
CA ARG A 64 12.59 2.73 -5.09
C ARG A 64 13.03 2.74 -6.56
N ASP A 65 12.52 1.81 -7.34
CA ASP A 65 12.98 1.53 -8.71
C ASP A 65 12.01 2.03 -9.79
N ARG A 66 10.87 2.59 -9.39
CA ARG A 66 9.83 3.02 -10.34
C ARG A 66 9.00 4.18 -9.78
N ALA A 67 8.13 4.71 -10.62
CA ALA A 67 7.20 5.77 -10.24
C ALA A 67 6.29 5.34 -9.07
N PRO A 68 5.87 6.29 -8.21
CA PRO A 68 4.90 6.04 -7.17
C PRO A 68 3.61 5.44 -7.74
N ALA A 69 3.02 4.49 -7.02
CA ALA A 69 1.78 3.86 -7.42
C ALA A 69 0.66 4.23 -6.45
N SER A 70 -0.33 4.94 -6.97
CA SER A 70 -1.61 5.18 -6.28
C SER A 70 -2.49 3.95 -6.43
N LEU A 71 -2.95 3.40 -5.31
CA LEU A 71 -3.88 2.28 -5.28
C LEU A 71 -5.33 2.77 -5.29
N PRO A 72 -6.28 1.94 -5.75
CA PRO A 72 -7.69 2.26 -5.63
C PRO A 72 -8.06 2.56 -4.17
N SER A 73 -8.86 3.61 -3.94
CA SER A 73 -9.34 3.90 -2.60
C SER A 73 -10.40 2.87 -2.19
N SER A 74 -10.39 2.56 -0.90
CA SER A 74 -11.42 1.75 -0.26
C SER A 74 -12.36 2.69 0.48
N THR A 75 -13.67 2.48 0.34
CA THR A 75 -14.68 3.25 1.07
C THR A 75 -15.51 2.36 1.99
N GLY A 76 -15.93 2.89 3.14
CA GLY A 76 -16.75 2.14 4.08
C GLY A 76 -17.17 2.93 5.32
N HIS A 77 -18.02 2.33 6.15
CA HIS A 77 -18.50 2.92 7.40
C HIS A 77 -17.59 2.62 8.60
N ASP A 78 -16.70 1.62 8.49
CA ASP A 78 -15.69 1.31 9.51
C ASP A 78 -14.30 1.64 8.95
N VAL A 79 -13.60 2.58 9.60
CA VAL A 79 -12.28 3.05 9.13
C VAL A 79 -11.22 1.96 9.23
N ASN A 80 -11.28 1.09 10.23
CA ASN A 80 -10.27 0.03 10.43
C ASN A 80 -10.45 -1.09 9.39
N ASP A 81 -11.69 -1.51 9.12
CA ASP A 81 -11.98 -2.45 8.04
C ASP A 81 -11.58 -1.88 6.68
N THR A 82 -11.95 -0.62 6.42
CA THR A 82 -11.62 0.07 5.17
C THR A 82 -10.10 0.20 4.99
N MET A 83 -9.38 0.53 6.06
CA MET A 83 -7.91 0.56 6.07
C MET A 83 -7.32 -0.82 5.79
N ARG A 84 -7.79 -1.86 6.47
CA ARG A 84 -7.33 -3.24 6.26
C ARG A 84 -7.52 -3.70 4.81
N ARG A 85 -8.63 -3.32 4.17
CA ARG A 85 -8.88 -3.57 2.73
C ARG A 85 -7.89 -2.83 1.84
N ALA A 86 -7.63 -1.55 2.10
CA ALA A 86 -6.65 -0.77 1.33
C ALA A 86 -5.25 -1.39 1.42
N PHE A 87 -4.81 -1.83 2.59
CA PHE A 87 -3.53 -2.52 2.76
C PHE A 87 -3.51 -3.89 2.07
N ALA A 88 -4.62 -4.65 2.10
CA ALA A 88 -4.72 -5.91 1.38
C ALA A 88 -4.59 -5.72 -0.15
N HIS A 89 -5.16 -4.64 -0.70
CA HIS A 89 -4.95 -4.26 -2.10
C HIS A 89 -3.49 -3.90 -2.39
N ALA A 90 -2.81 -3.22 -1.47
CA ALA A 90 -1.38 -2.94 -1.57
C ALA A 90 -0.53 -4.21 -1.60
N GLU A 91 -0.79 -5.16 -0.69
CA GLU A 91 -0.09 -6.45 -0.66
C GLU A 91 -0.32 -7.25 -1.95
N GLN A 92 -1.55 -7.27 -2.48
CA GLN A 92 -1.86 -7.94 -3.74
C GLN A 92 -1.12 -7.27 -4.91
N ALA A 93 -1.14 -5.95 -5.00
CA ALA A 93 -0.44 -5.21 -6.04
C ALA A 93 1.08 -5.44 -5.99
N LEU A 94 1.68 -5.37 -4.80
CA LEU A 94 3.11 -5.65 -4.58
C LEU A 94 3.49 -7.09 -4.92
N SER A 95 2.60 -8.05 -4.61
CA SER A 95 2.81 -9.46 -4.96
C SER A 95 2.69 -9.69 -6.46
N ALA A 96 1.72 -9.06 -7.13
CA ALA A 96 1.57 -9.12 -8.58
C ALA A 96 2.79 -8.50 -9.30
N TRP A 97 3.27 -7.35 -8.83
CA TRP A 97 4.49 -6.73 -9.36
C TRP A 97 5.76 -7.52 -9.01
N HIS A 98 5.71 -8.46 -8.08
CA HIS A 98 6.82 -9.38 -7.83
C HIS A 98 6.80 -10.55 -8.82
N ALA A 99 5.62 -11.05 -9.19
CA ALA A 99 5.49 -12.09 -10.20
C ALA A 99 5.99 -11.60 -11.58
N ASP A 100 5.62 -10.38 -11.98
CA ASP A 100 6.03 -9.78 -13.26
C ASP A 100 7.55 -9.62 -13.39
N GLU A 101 8.22 -9.12 -12.34
CA GLU A 101 9.68 -8.99 -12.30
C GLU A 101 10.40 -10.34 -12.24
N SER A 102 9.86 -11.30 -11.48
CA SER A 102 10.45 -12.63 -11.36
C SER A 102 10.41 -13.38 -12.70
N GLU A 103 9.34 -13.20 -13.48
CA GLU A 103 9.22 -13.74 -14.82
C GLU A 103 10.21 -13.05 -15.79
N ALA A 104 10.31 -11.72 -15.74
CA ALA A 104 11.26 -10.95 -16.55
C ALA A 104 12.74 -11.31 -16.25
N VAL A 105 13.09 -11.55 -14.98
CA VAL A 105 14.43 -12.01 -14.57
C VAL A 105 14.69 -13.45 -15.02
N ALA A 106 13.71 -14.35 -14.88
CA ALA A 106 13.82 -15.74 -15.36
C ALA A 106 14.08 -15.80 -16.88
N LEU A 107 13.34 -15.00 -17.66
CA LEU A 107 13.53 -14.87 -19.12
C LEU A 107 14.93 -14.35 -19.48
N ARG A 108 15.47 -13.39 -18.71
CA ARG A 108 16.84 -12.87 -18.91
C ARG A 108 17.93 -13.90 -18.56
N GLN A 109 17.74 -14.69 -17.51
CA GLN A 109 18.67 -15.76 -17.10
C GLN A 109 18.77 -16.87 -18.16
N VAL A 110 17.62 -17.32 -18.70
CA VAL A 110 17.58 -18.32 -19.80
C VAL A 110 18.36 -17.84 -21.03
N LYS A 111 18.28 -16.55 -21.37
CA LYS A 111 18.97 -16.00 -22.53
C LYS A 111 20.49 -15.87 -22.32
N THR A 112 20.94 -15.79 -21.07
CA THR A 112 22.36 -15.64 -20.71
C THR A 112 23.05 -16.98 -20.53
N GLY A 113 22.33 -18.04 -20.13
CA GLY A 113 22.86 -19.41 -20.00
C GLY A 113 23.14 -20.12 -21.35
N ALA A 114 22.64 -19.58 -22.47
CA ALA A 114 22.81 -20.19 -23.80
C ALA A 114 24.13 -19.81 -24.52
N ALA A 115 24.99 -18.98 -23.90
CA ALA A 115 26.26 -18.53 -24.49
C ALA A 115 27.51 -19.22 -23.92
N ALA A 116 27.34 -20.33 -23.19
CA ALA A 116 28.46 -21.07 -22.59
C ALA A 116 28.41 -22.56 -22.99
N GLN A 117 28.61 -22.85 -24.29
CA GLN A 117 29.06 -24.15 -24.79
C GLN A 117 29.98 -23.93 -25.99
#